data_AF-A0AA37L9D6-F1
#
_entry.id   AF-A0AA37L9D6-F1
#
_cell.length_a   1.000
_cell.length_b   1.000
_cell.length_c   1.000
_cell.angle_alpha   90.00
_cell.angle_beta   90.00
_cell.angle_gamma   90.00
#
_symmetry.space_group_name_H-M   'P 1'
#
loop_
_entity.id
_entity.type
_entity.pdbx_description
1 polymer ?
#
loop_
_entity_poly.entity_id
_entity_poly.type
_entity_poly.pdbx_seq_one_letter_code
_entity_poly.pdbx_strand_id
1 'polypeptide(L)'
;MGGPVAFERRFDMSFVPGLAEQDQGNNGIGNMIYNPGNEPSFMTLFLYNYIRRKQWKSVMRSTFVVDKYYHVGASGIPGNDDAGGMSSWLVWNMLGFYPVVTQPADLVLSPRFEDIRIRLGEVGGILCITAIGLEEGLHPKS
;
A
#
# COMPACT_ATOMS: atom_id res chain seq x y z
N MET A 1 20.95 -10.95 -7.08
CA MET A 1 20.42 -9.91 -6.16
C MET A 1 21.32 -9.56 -4.97
N GLY A 2 22.36 -10.35 -4.60
CA GLY A 2 23.28 -9.99 -3.50
C GLY A 2 22.89 -10.49 -2.10
N GLY A 3 21.89 -11.37 -1.99
CA GLY A 3 21.36 -11.88 -0.73
C GLY A 3 20.25 -11.01 -0.11
N PRO A 4 19.52 -11.49 0.91
CA PRO A 4 18.34 -10.80 1.45
C PRO A 4 18.62 -9.40 1.98
N VAL A 5 19.76 -9.19 2.64
CA VAL A 5 20.15 -7.89 3.20
C VAL A 5 20.47 -6.87 2.11
N ALA A 6 21.24 -7.27 1.10
CA ALA A 6 21.56 -6.39 -0.02
C ALA A 6 20.32 -6.09 -0.88
N PHE A 7 19.42 -7.07 -1.02
CA PHE A 7 18.14 -6.88 -1.68
C PHE A 7 17.27 -5.86 -0.93
N GLU A 8 17.09 -6.04 0.38
CA GLU A 8 16.34 -5.08 1.22
C GLU A 8 16.92 -3.67 1.09
N ARG A 9 18.25 -3.52 1.21
CA ARG A 9 18.91 -2.20 1.10
C ARG A 9 18.69 -1.55 -0.25
N ARG A 10 18.78 -2.31 -1.35
CA ARG A 10 18.51 -1.80 -2.70
C ARG A 10 17.05 -1.45 -2.87
N PHE A 11 16.15 -2.24 -2.30
CA PHE A 11 14.73 -2.02 -2.37
C PHE A 11 14.30 -0.78 -1.56
N ASP A 12 14.94 -0.52 -0.41
CA ASP A 12 14.74 0.70 0.36
C ASP A 12 15.05 1.96 -0.46
N MET A 13 15.98 1.90 -1.44
CA MET A 13 16.31 3.03 -2.32
C MET A 13 15.13 3.45 -3.21
N SER A 14 14.18 2.56 -3.49
CA SER A 14 13.00 2.91 -4.27
C SER A 14 12.19 4.04 -3.64
N PHE A 15 12.35 4.23 -2.33
CA PHE A 15 11.62 5.19 -1.52
C PHE A 15 12.46 6.39 -1.07
N VAL A 16 13.64 6.60 -1.68
CA VAL A 16 14.50 7.76 -1.38
C VAL A 16 14.27 8.86 -2.43
N PRO A 17 13.92 10.09 -2.02
CA PRO A 17 13.82 11.23 -2.92
C PRO A 17 15.12 11.54 -3.67
N GLY A 18 15.00 11.96 -4.93
CA GLY A 18 16.11 12.37 -5.79
C GLY A 18 16.81 11.23 -6.55
N LEU A 19 16.26 10.02 -6.51
CA LEU A 19 16.83 8.85 -7.19
C LEU A 19 16.09 8.45 -8.48
N ALA A 20 14.97 9.09 -8.79
CA ALA A 20 14.35 8.92 -10.10
C ALA A 20 15.22 9.59 -11.19
N GLU A 21 15.42 8.90 -12.31
CA GLU A 21 16.11 9.47 -13.48
C GLU A 21 15.26 10.53 -14.20
N GLN A 22 13.93 10.48 -14.04
CA GLN A 22 12.98 11.41 -14.65
C GLN A 22 12.10 12.03 -13.59
N ASP A 23 11.85 13.34 -13.69
CA ASP A 23 10.80 14.01 -12.92
C ASP A 23 9.44 13.45 -13.38
N GLN A 24 8.79 12.72 -12.49
CA GLN A 24 7.58 11.98 -12.82
C GLN A 24 6.30 12.84 -12.76
N GLY A 25 6.42 14.17 -12.66
CA GLY A 25 5.37 15.13 -13.04
C GLY A 25 4.09 15.16 -12.20
N ASN A 26 3.92 14.25 -11.24
CA ASN A 26 2.71 14.15 -10.42
C ASN A 26 2.83 15.00 -9.16
N ASN A 27 2.28 16.22 -9.12
CA ASN A 27 1.94 16.96 -7.88
C ASN A 27 3.01 16.96 -6.74
N GLY A 28 4.31 16.99 -7.06
CA GLY A 28 5.40 16.96 -6.05
C GLY A 28 5.87 15.58 -5.59
N ILE A 29 5.45 14.51 -6.27
CA ILE A 29 5.82 13.10 -6.05
C ILE A 29 7.12 12.72 -6.79
N GLY A 30 7.49 13.51 -7.80
CA GLY A 30 8.24 13.07 -8.98
C GLY A 30 9.73 12.74 -8.87
N ASN A 31 10.34 12.65 -7.68
CA ASN A 31 11.78 12.39 -7.56
C ASN A 31 12.16 11.05 -6.93
N MET A 32 11.18 10.23 -6.54
CA MET A 32 11.39 8.87 -6.03
C MET A 32 11.25 7.86 -7.17
N ILE A 33 11.95 6.73 -7.10
CA ILE A 33 11.75 5.63 -8.06
C ILE A 33 10.32 5.09 -7.95
N TYR A 34 9.78 5.02 -6.73
CA TYR A 34 8.38 4.71 -6.46
C TYR A 34 7.46 5.92 -6.70
N ASN A 35 6.37 5.71 -7.45
CA ASN A 35 5.37 6.73 -7.74
C ASN A 35 4.00 6.39 -7.10
N PRO A 36 3.60 7.03 -5.99
CA PRO A 36 2.26 6.85 -5.42
C PRO A 36 1.10 7.30 -6.34
N GLY A 37 1.35 8.06 -7.40
CA GLY A 37 0.34 8.53 -8.35
C GLY A 37 0.33 7.80 -9.69
N ASN A 38 0.92 6.60 -9.79
CA ASN A 38 0.93 5.82 -11.05
C ASN A 38 0.77 4.31 -10.78
N GLU A 39 -0.06 3.63 -11.58
CA GLU A 39 -0.46 2.23 -11.37
C GLU A 39 0.69 1.21 -11.41
N PRO A 40 1.74 1.35 -12.24
CA PRO A 40 2.89 0.44 -12.23
C PRO A 40 3.58 0.33 -10.85
N SER A 41 3.39 1.31 -9.97
CA SER A 41 3.98 1.34 -8.63
C SER A 41 3.10 0.71 -7.54
N PHE A 42 1.84 0.36 -7.81
CA PHE A 42 0.89 -0.10 -6.79
C PHE A 42 1.37 -1.28 -5.96
N MET A 43 2.01 -2.25 -6.60
CA MET A 43 2.49 -3.46 -5.94
C MET A 43 3.85 -3.26 -5.25
N THR A 44 4.60 -2.19 -5.59
CA THR A 44 5.97 -2.00 -5.15
C THR A 44 6.07 -2.07 -3.63
N LEU A 45 5.29 -1.29 -2.88
CA LEU A 45 5.34 -1.29 -1.40
C LEU A 45 5.16 -2.68 -0.79
N PHE A 46 4.37 -3.54 -1.42
CA PHE A 46 4.02 -4.84 -0.89
C PHE A 46 5.08 -5.91 -1.15
N LEU A 47 6.13 -5.60 -1.93
CA LEU A 47 7.25 -6.52 -2.16
C LEU A 47 8.01 -6.87 -0.87
N TYR A 48 7.95 -6.04 0.18
CA TYR A 48 8.48 -6.40 1.50
C TYR A 48 7.79 -7.63 2.11
N ASN A 49 6.57 -7.99 1.68
CA ASN A 49 5.91 -9.22 2.12
C ASN A 49 6.66 -10.49 1.71
N TYR A 50 7.42 -10.41 0.62
CA TYR A 50 8.24 -11.52 0.12
C TYR A 50 9.65 -11.53 0.75
N ILE A 51 9.98 -10.53 1.57
CA ILE A 51 11.23 -10.50 2.34
C ILE A 51 10.93 -11.00 3.75
N ARG A 52 11.61 -12.08 4.14
CA ARG A 52 11.43 -12.73 5.45
C ARG A 52 11.55 -11.72 6.61
N ARG A 53 10.52 -11.65 7.45
CA ARG A 53 10.42 -10.79 8.65
C ARG A 53 10.45 -9.27 8.37
N LYS A 54 10.06 -8.85 7.16
CA LYS A 54 10.02 -7.43 6.77
C LYS A 54 8.62 -6.96 6.34
N GLN A 55 7.58 -7.76 6.53
CA GLN A 55 6.20 -7.44 6.16
C GLN A 55 5.71 -6.13 6.80
N TRP A 56 6.19 -5.80 8.00
CA TRP A 56 5.90 -4.53 8.68
C TRP A 56 6.30 -3.30 7.86
N LYS A 57 7.31 -3.40 6.98
CA LYS A 57 7.68 -2.31 6.07
C LYS A 57 6.60 -2.06 5.01
N SER A 58 5.90 -3.10 4.54
CA SER A 58 4.74 -2.92 3.66
C SER A 58 3.67 -2.06 4.32
N VAL A 59 3.30 -2.40 5.57
CA VAL A 59 2.30 -1.67 6.37
C VAL A 59 2.73 -0.23 6.61
N MET A 60 3.99 -0.02 7.04
CA MET A 60 4.54 1.31 7.29
C MET A 60 4.50 2.17 6.02
N ARG A 61 4.96 1.63 4.88
CA ARG A 61 5.06 2.38 3.63
C ARG A 61 3.69 2.70 3.06
N SER A 62 2.76 1.74 3.07
CA SER A 62 1.43 1.98 2.52
C SER A 62 0.61 2.93 3.37
N THR A 63 0.74 2.84 4.70
CA THR A 63 0.21 3.83 5.64
C THR A 63 0.73 5.23 5.34
N PHE A 64 2.05 5.38 5.22
CA PHE A 64 2.67 6.66 4.90
C PHE A 64 2.13 7.24 3.59
N VAL A 65 1.97 6.42 2.56
CA VAL A 65 1.42 6.86 1.27
C VAL A 65 -0.02 7.32 1.39
N VAL A 66 -0.87 6.55 2.08
CA VAL A 66 -2.27 6.92 2.33
C VAL A 66 -2.34 8.25 3.08
N ASP A 67 -1.64 8.37 4.20
CA ASP A 67 -1.69 9.57 5.06
C ASP A 67 -1.11 10.82 4.39
N LYS A 68 -0.10 10.63 3.51
CA LYS A 68 0.59 11.74 2.88
C LYS A 68 -0.10 12.27 1.63
N TYR A 69 -0.73 11.38 0.86
CA TYR A 69 -1.16 11.69 -0.50
C TYR A 69 -2.65 11.56 -0.76
N TYR A 70 -3.42 10.96 0.15
CA TYR A 70 -4.87 10.89 0.04
C TYR A 70 -5.54 11.79 1.08
N HIS A 71 -6.51 12.59 0.63
CA HIS A 71 -7.26 13.49 1.52
C HIS A 71 -8.67 13.76 1.02
N VAL A 72 -9.52 14.29 1.89
CA VAL A 72 -10.89 14.68 1.55
C VAL A 72 -10.84 16.04 0.85
N GLY A 73 -10.76 16.04 -0.48
CA GLY A 73 -10.73 17.27 -1.29
C GLY A 73 -10.72 16.99 -2.79
N ALA A 74 -10.91 18.05 -3.60
CA ALA A 74 -10.96 17.93 -5.06
C ALA A 74 -9.65 17.38 -5.68
N SER A 75 -8.52 17.57 -5.01
CA SER A 75 -7.21 17.01 -5.34
C SER A 75 -6.81 15.85 -4.43
N GLY A 76 -7.79 15.15 -3.84
CA GLY A 76 -7.63 14.13 -2.82
C GLY A 76 -6.97 12.82 -3.23
N ILE A 77 -6.57 12.71 -4.51
CA ILE A 77 -5.95 11.52 -5.10
C ILE A 77 -4.59 11.97 -5.68
N PRO A 78 -3.49 11.22 -5.45
CA PRO A 78 -2.14 11.63 -5.84
C PRO A 78 -1.91 11.81 -7.34
N GLY A 79 -2.70 11.13 -8.16
CA GLY A 79 -2.62 11.13 -9.63
C GLY A 79 -4.01 10.98 -10.25
N ASN A 80 -4.05 10.59 -11.51
CA ASN A 80 -5.32 10.23 -12.15
C ASN A 80 -5.90 8.98 -11.47
N ASP A 81 -7.21 8.96 -11.28
CA ASP A 81 -7.86 7.81 -10.66
C ASP A 81 -7.87 6.57 -11.58
N ASP A 82 -7.67 6.77 -12.88
CA ASP A 82 -7.57 5.74 -13.92
C ASP A 82 -8.65 4.66 -13.80
N ALA A 83 -9.88 5.11 -14.00
CA ALA A 83 -11.10 4.29 -13.90
C ALA A 83 -11.28 3.56 -12.56
N GLY A 84 -10.84 4.18 -11.46
CA GLY A 84 -10.98 3.64 -10.10
C GLY A 84 -9.76 2.86 -9.60
N GLY A 85 -8.65 2.84 -10.34
CA GLY A 85 -7.41 2.20 -9.92
C GLY A 85 -6.88 2.75 -8.59
N MET A 86 -6.72 4.07 -8.49
CA MET A 86 -6.21 4.72 -7.26
C MET A 86 -7.18 4.57 -6.09
N SER A 87 -8.47 4.78 -6.35
CA SER A 87 -9.52 4.63 -5.34
C SER A 87 -9.62 3.20 -4.82
N SER A 88 -9.53 2.20 -5.72
CA SER A 88 -9.52 0.79 -5.32
C SER A 88 -8.28 0.44 -4.50
N TRP A 89 -7.10 0.97 -4.88
CA TRP A 89 -5.87 0.80 -4.13
C TRP A 89 -5.99 1.34 -2.70
N LEU A 90 -6.63 2.51 -2.52
CA LEU A 90 -6.93 3.08 -1.21
C LEU A 90 -7.83 2.16 -0.39
N VAL A 91 -8.93 1.68 -0.99
CA VAL A 91 -9.88 0.78 -0.31
C VAL A 91 -9.17 -0.48 0.20
N TRP A 92 -8.37 -1.16 -0.63
CA TRP A 92 -7.62 -2.35 -0.20
C TRP A 92 -6.69 -2.05 0.99
N ASN A 93 -5.98 -0.93 0.97
CA ASN A 93 -5.15 -0.52 2.11
C ASN A 93 -5.97 -0.26 3.38
N MET A 94 -7.17 0.33 3.26
CA MET A 94 -8.06 0.53 4.40
C MET A 94 -8.60 -0.78 4.97
N LEU A 95 -8.87 -1.77 4.12
CA LEU A 95 -9.29 -3.11 4.52
C LEU A 95 -8.18 -3.90 5.23
N GLY A 96 -6.92 -3.55 4.98
CA GLY A 96 -5.77 -4.19 5.61
C GLY A 96 -5.26 -5.42 4.86
N PHE A 97 -5.54 -5.54 3.57
CA PHE A 97 -4.90 -6.54 2.71
C PHE A 97 -4.94 -6.11 1.25
N TYR A 98 -4.10 -6.71 0.41
CA TYR A 98 -4.00 -6.36 -1.01
C TYR A 98 -3.97 -7.60 -1.91
N PRO A 99 -4.85 -7.70 -2.93
CA PRO A 99 -4.89 -8.85 -3.81
C PRO A 99 -3.72 -8.86 -4.79
N VAL A 100 -3.03 -9.99 -4.92
CA VAL A 100 -1.98 -10.16 -5.93
C VAL A 100 -2.61 -10.57 -7.24
N VAL A 101 -2.48 -9.70 -8.26
CA VAL A 101 -3.00 -9.97 -9.61
C VAL A 101 -2.45 -11.31 -10.12
N THR A 102 -3.31 -12.14 -10.69
CA THR A 102 -3.01 -13.49 -11.21
C THR A 102 -2.71 -14.58 -10.16
N GLN A 103 -2.78 -14.29 -8.87
CA GLN A 103 -2.57 -15.28 -7.80
C GLN A 103 -3.79 -15.36 -6.87
N PRO A 104 -4.19 -16.54 -6.38
CA PRO A 104 -5.22 -16.68 -5.36
C PRO A 104 -4.64 -16.38 -3.97
N ALA A 105 -3.99 -15.23 -3.82
CA ALA A 105 -3.29 -14.84 -2.61
C ALA A 105 -3.46 -13.34 -2.34
N ASP A 106 -3.80 -13.04 -1.09
CA ASP A 106 -3.88 -11.69 -0.56
C ASP A 106 -2.71 -11.44 0.39
N LEU A 107 -2.08 -10.28 0.24
CA LEU A 107 -1.00 -9.85 1.13
C LEU A 107 -1.60 -9.14 2.34
N VAL A 108 -1.31 -9.64 3.53
CA VAL A 108 -1.80 -9.07 4.79
C VAL A 108 -1.08 -7.75 5.10
N LEU A 109 -1.87 -6.73 5.44
CA LEU A 109 -1.42 -5.41 5.89
C LEU A 109 -2.07 -5.11 7.26
N SER A 110 -2.24 -3.84 7.60
CA SER A 110 -2.99 -3.42 8.80
C SER A 110 -4.30 -2.76 8.39
N PRO A 111 -5.46 -3.22 8.90
CA PRO A 111 -6.72 -2.51 8.71
C PRO A 111 -6.66 -1.11 9.33
N ARG A 112 -7.49 -0.21 8.80
CA ARG A 112 -7.56 1.20 9.22
C ARG A 112 -8.79 1.51 10.09
N PHE A 113 -9.65 0.52 10.31
CA PHE A 113 -10.83 0.61 11.15
C PHE A 113 -10.90 -0.62 12.07
N GLU A 114 -11.51 -0.46 13.24
CA GLU A 114 -11.64 -1.52 14.24
C GLU A 114 -12.59 -2.64 13.81
N ASP A 115 -13.69 -2.30 13.13
CA ASP A 115 -14.69 -3.25 12.60
C ASP A 115 -15.02 -2.87 11.15
N ILE A 116 -14.81 -3.82 10.22
CA ILE A 116 -15.16 -3.67 8.81
C ILE A 116 -16.05 -4.83 8.40
N ARG A 117 -17.16 -4.52 7.73
CA ARG A 117 -18.10 -5.51 7.21
C ARG A 117 -18.34 -5.30 5.73
N ILE A 118 -17.96 -6.27 4.91
CA ILE A 118 -18.10 -6.23 3.46
C ILE A 118 -19.10 -7.29 3.02
N ARG A 119 -20.11 -6.89 2.25
CA ARG A 119 -21.03 -7.83 1.60
C ARG A 119 -20.39 -8.38 0.33
N LEU A 120 -20.24 -9.69 0.23
CA LEU A 120 -19.60 -10.34 -0.91
C LEU A 120 -20.62 -10.63 -2.03
N GLY A 121 -20.97 -9.59 -2.79
CA GLY A 121 -21.98 -9.70 -3.86
C GLY A 121 -23.40 -9.90 -3.33
N GLU A 122 -24.36 -10.14 -4.22
CA GLU A 122 -25.79 -10.21 -3.86
C GLU A 122 -26.15 -11.48 -3.08
N VAL A 123 -25.50 -12.61 -3.39
CA VAL A 123 -25.80 -13.93 -2.82
C VAL A 123 -24.72 -14.42 -1.85
N GLY A 124 -23.61 -13.70 -1.70
CA GLY A 124 -22.53 -14.12 -0.80
C GLY A 124 -22.76 -13.68 0.65
N GLY A 125 -21.85 -14.15 1.51
CA GLY A 125 -21.84 -13.82 2.93
C GLY A 125 -21.29 -12.42 3.23
N ILE A 126 -21.15 -12.12 4.52
CA ILE A 126 -20.47 -10.92 5.01
C ILE A 126 -19.06 -11.32 5.42
N LEU A 127 -18.05 -10.66 4.86
CA LEU A 127 -16.69 -10.69 5.37
C LEU A 127 -16.58 -9.68 6.52
N CYS A 128 -16.22 -10.17 7.70
CA CYS A 128 -15.97 -9.34 8.89
C CYS A 128 -14.47 -9.30 9.18
N ILE A 129 -13.92 -8.10 9.34
CA ILE A 129 -12.53 -7.86 9.70
C ILE A 129 -12.53 -7.07 11.01
N THR A 130 -11.81 -7.56 12.02
CA THR A 130 -11.67 -6.90 13.31
C THR A 130 -10.19 -6.63 13.59
N ALA A 131 -9.85 -5.38 13.88
CA ALA A 131 -8.51 -4.97 14.30
C ALA A 131 -8.48 -4.72 15.81
N ILE A 132 -7.51 -5.33 16.49
CA ILE A 132 -7.35 -5.20 17.96
C ILE A 132 -6.09 -4.38 18.23
N GLY A 133 -6.20 -3.37 19.10
CA GLY A 133 -5.08 -2.52 19.50
C GLY A 133 -4.68 -1.49 18.45
N LEU A 134 -5.64 -1.00 17.65
CA LEU A 134 -5.39 0.02 16.63
C LEU A 134 -4.87 1.32 17.26
N GLU A 135 -5.31 1.65 18.48
CA GLU A 135 -4.84 2.80 19.26
C GLU A 135 -3.36 2.71 19.69
N GLU A 136 -2.76 1.52 19.68
CA GLU A 136 -1.36 1.30 20.08
C GLU A 136 -0.35 1.57 18.95
N GLY A 137 -0.83 1.86 17.74
CA GLY A 137 -0.01 2.14 16.56
C GLY A 137 0.20 0.93 15.63
N LEU A 138 0.59 1.21 14.38
CA LEU A 138 0.59 0.28 13.24
C LEU A 138 1.75 -0.72 13.22
N HIS A 139 2.03 -1.36 14.35
CA HIS A 139 3.01 -2.45 14.43
C HIS A 139 2.27 -3.79 14.49
N PRO A 140 2.40 -4.66 13.47
CA PRO A 140 1.82 -6.00 13.56
C PRO A 140 2.45 -6.75 14.74
N LYS A 141 1.61 -7.17 15.69
CA LYS A 141 2.04 -8.04 16.80
C LYS A 141 2.32 -9.43 16.22
N SER A 142 3.53 -9.93 16.49
CA SER A 142 4.10 -11.19 15.96
C SER A 142 3.39 -12.43 16.46
#